data_AF-A0A2V6TPM5-F1
#
_entry.id   AF-A0A2V6TPM5-F1
#
_cell.length_a   1.000
_cell.length_b   1.000
_cell.length_c   1.000
_cell.angle_alpha   90.00
_cell.angle_beta   90.00
_cell.angle_gamma   90.00
#
_symmetry.space_group_name_H-M   'P 1'
#
loop_
_entity.id
_entity.type
_entity.pdbx_description
1 polymer ?
#
loop_
_entity_poly.entity_id
_entity_poly.type
_entity_poly.pdbx_seq_one_letter_code
_entity_poly.pdbx_strand_id
1 'polypeptide(L)'
;MRGLRRLRRGRPRRGALPLVLRGQGDHEPDAVDPVREPRSQGRHPPARCRHGVTDRPLLSLLIPAVGGQGGGVLLEWIVDAAMADGYPVHGTSIPGVAQRTGSTSYYVELATERGGTEDLPPIFSLYPVPGALDVLLAPEFLEVGRSIELGFPSPARTTIIASTHRLYSIHEKIVTGGGIYPIERLHEAARAFSRSLVAFDALALAREHRSEANAVLLGALAGSGALPLSGDAYRQAIRAKGVQVDANLRGFEAGFAAAARGAASAAPAPPATPPSPDVAQMAESFPGELRPILYPALARLIDYQGRAYAEQYLRRLRPFVQRGHLELARTVARHLAVWMSYEDAVRVAQLKTRAGRFERIAREKGADGGEIVVTDFLKPDLDEIYGVLPYRLVAPFARWAERRWPHGRPALGQHVKTTTVSGYLRVWLLTLLRPLRPISYRAREEHARIERWLAAVERCGVWDTELACEIARAAQLVKGYGDVRRRMVGHFDRLLETVTRVAERHAANGGGFEAPRLLASRYRSLVLQGPDSEAEAAALAADALRHR
;
A
#
# COMPACT_ATOMS: atom_id res chain seq x y z
N MET A 1 26.66 -42.25 32.90
CA MET A 1 27.35 -41.46 31.85
C MET A 1 26.31 -40.55 31.19
N ARG A 2 26.08 -39.31 31.66
CA ARG A 2 26.73 -38.05 31.22
C ARG A 2 27.05 -38.04 29.71
N GLY A 3 26.29 -37.28 28.91
CA GLY A 3 26.58 -37.15 27.48
C GLY A 3 25.63 -36.35 26.57
N LEU A 4 24.51 -35.76 27.04
CA LEU A 4 23.66 -34.93 26.16
C LEU A 4 24.12 -33.46 26.19
N ARG A 5 24.89 -33.06 25.16
CA ARG A 5 25.23 -31.65 24.90
C ARG A 5 23.97 -30.90 24.45
N ARG A 6 23.60 -29.84 25.17
CA ARG A 6 22.58 -28.88 24.74
C ARG A 6 23.09 -28.11 23.52
N LEU A 7 22.42 -28.27 22.37
CA LEU A 7 22.56 -27.39 21.22
C LEU A 7 22.04 -25.99 21.59
N ARG A 8 22.96 -25.03 21.66
CA ARG A 8 22.69 -23.61 21.89
C ARG A 8 21.93 -23.08 20.67
N ARG A 9 20.63 -22.78 20.81
CA ARG A 9 19.84 -22.06 19.79
C ARG A 9 20.56 -20.75 19.47
N GLY A 10 21.13 -20.67 18.26
CA GLY A 10 21.64 -19.42 17.72
C GLY A 10 20.50 -18.40 17.66
N ARG A 11 20.78 -17.16 18.08
CA ARG A 11 19.87 -16.03 17.88
C ARG A 11 19.54 -15.91 16.37
N PRO A 12 18.31 -15.56 15.99
CA PRO A 12 18.02 -15.25 14.60
C PRO A 12 18.94 -14.10 14.17
N ARG A 13 19.81 -14.38 13.18
CA ARG A 13 20.51 -13.32 12.46
C ARG A 13 19.43 -12.45 11.83
N ARG A 14 19.57 -11.13 11.97
CA ARG A 14 18.71 -10.13 11.31
C ARG A 14 18.46 -10.58 9.87
N GLY A 15 17.20 -10.76 9.49
CA GLY A 15 16.82 -11.12 8.14
C GLY A 15 17.39 -10.11 7.14
N ALA A 16 17.72 -10.56 5.94
CA ALA A 16 18.10 -9.66 4.85
C ALA A 16 16.95 -8.64 4.64
N LEU A 17 17.27 -7.36 4.76
CA LEU A 17 16.31 -6.30 4.49
C LEU A 17 16.03 -6.26 2.97
N PRO A 18 14.77 -6.27 2.54
CA PRO A 18 14.43 -6.07 1.13
C PRO A 18 15.08 -4.77 0.62
N LEU A 19 15.78 -4.82 -0.50
CA LEU A 19 16.48 -3.65 -1.08
C LEU A 19 15.49 -2.76 -1.86
N VAL A 20 14.45 -3.37 -2.44
CA VAL A 20 13.55 -2.72 -3.42
C VAL A 20 12.19 -2.43 -2.78
N LEU A 21 11.66 -3.34 -1.97
CA LEU A 21 10.41 -3.19 -1.23
C LEU A 21 10.65 -2.55 0.14
N ARG A 22 11.28 -1.36 0.14
CA ARG A 22 11.50 -0.56 1.35
C ARG A 22 10.39 0.46 1.58
N GLY A 23 9.82 0.44 2.77
CA GLY A 23 8.92 1.48 3.25
C GLY A 23 9.69 2.74 3.66
N GLN A 24 8.99 3.86 3.84
CA GLN A 24 9.58 5.13 4.28
C GLN A 24 10.25 5.08 5.68
N GLY A 25 10.16 3.96 6.41
CA GLY A 25 10.74 3.77 7.74
C GLY A 25 11.91 2.79 7.80
N ASP A 26 12.35 2.23 6.67
CA ASP A 26 13.44 1.25 6.63
C ASP A 26 14.80 1.95 6.57
N HIS A 27 15.75 1.51 7.41
CA HIS A 27 17.10 2.07 7.46
C HIS A 27 17.87 1.86 6.15
N GLU A 28 18.62 2.89 5.75
CA GLU A 28 19.67 2.79 4.74
C GLU A 28 20.81 1.93 5.32
N PRO A 29 21.24 0.84 4.67
CA PRO A 29 22.45 0.14 5.09
C PRO A 29 23.65 1.03 4.79
N ASP A 30 24.63 1.01 5.69
CA ASP A 30 25.92 1.65 5.47
C ASP A 30 26.46 1.27 4.08
N ALA A 31 27.02 2.25 3.36
CA ALA A 31 27.64 2.04 2.07
C ALA A 31 28.65 0.90 2.19
N VAL A 32 28.40 -0.19 1.46
CA VAL A 32 29.36 -1.30 1.40
C VAL A 32 30.57 -0.77 0.64
N ASP A 33 31.70 -0.67 1.35
CA ASP A 33 33.00 -0.25 0.81
C ASP A 33 33.24 -0.85 -0.59
N PRO A 34 33.57 -0.05 -1.62
CA PRO A 34 33.73 -0.52 -2.99
C PRO A 34 35.02 -1.31 -3.23
N VAL A 35 35.74 -1.74 -2.19
CA VAL A 35 37.07 -2.36 -2.30
C VAL A 35 37.02 -3.82 -1.85
N ARG A 36 36.33 -4.66 -2.62
CA ARG A 36 36.66 -6.09 -2.67
C ARG A 36 36.15 -6.73 -3.95
N GLU A 37 37.08 -6.92 -4.90
CA GLU A 37 36.85 -7.85 -6.00
C GLU A 37 36.55 -9.25 -5.45
N PRO A 38 35.50 -9.94 -5.94
CA PRO A 38 35.22 -11.31 -5.54
C PRO A 38 36.26 -12.24 -6.19
N ARG A 39 37.30 -12.61 -5.45
CA ARG A 39 38.18 -13.73 -5.82
C ARG A 39 37.50 -15.06 -5.46
N SER A 40 36.83 -15.69 -6.42
CA SER A 40 36.44 -17.09 -6.32
C SER A 40 37.58 -18.00 -6.79
N GLN A 41 38.45 -18.42 -5.87
CA GLN A 41 39.32 -19.58 -6.10
C GLN A 41 38.64 -20.83 -5.53
N GLY A 42 37.72 -21.40 -6.30
CA GLY A 42 37.20 -22.75 -6.11
C GLY A 42 37.50 -23.56 -7.36
N ARG A 43 38.50 -24.46 -7.31
CA ARG A 43 38.77 -25.44 -8.37
C ARG A 43 37.65 -26.48 -8.37
N HIS A 44 36.53 -26.18 -9.02
CA HIS A 44 35.62 -27.22 -9.49
C HIS A 44 36.22 -27.83 -10.77
N PRO A 45 36.29 -29.18 -10.89
CA PRO A 45 36.63 -29.79 -12.17
C PRO A 45 35.60 -29.32 -13.22
N PRO A 46 36.00 -29.01 -14.46
CA PRO A 46 35.07 -28.62 -15.50
C PRO A 46 34.00 -29.72 -15.65
N ALA A 47 32.74 -29.31 -15.75
CA ALA A 47 31.64 -30.22 -15.99
C ALA A 47 31.97 -31.06 -17.24
N ARG A 48 32.03 -32.40 -17.09
CA ARG A 48 32.14 -33.30 -18.23
C ARG A 48 30.93 -33.04 -19.13
N CYS A 49 31.16 -32.62 -20.39
CA CYS A 49 30.11 -32.56 -21.39
C CYS A 49 29.44 -33.92 -21.49
N ARG A 50 28.19 -34.02 -21.01
CA ARG A 50 27.34 -35.19 -21.26
C ARG A 50 27.03 -35.19 -22.75
N HIS A 51 27.56 -36.17 -23.49
CA HIS A 51 27.18 -36.39 -24.88
C HIS A 51 25.65 -36.56 -24.94
N GLY A 52 24.97 -35.69 -25.70
CA GLY A 52 23.52 -35.75 -25.94
C GLY A 52 22.70 -34.57 -25.42
N VAL A 53 23.27 -33.62 -24.65
CA VAL A 53 22.58 -32.36 -24.33
C VAL A 53 22.89 -31.36 -25.45
N THR A 54 21.92 -31.09 -26.32
CA THR A 54 21.98 -29.95 -27.23
C THR A 54 21.46 -28.72 -26.49
N ASP A 55 22.21 -27.63 -26.49
CA ASP A 55 21.75 -26.30 -26.04
C ASP A 55 20.76 -25.75 -27.07
N ARG A 56 19.61 -26.40 -27.26
CA ARG A 56 18.49 -25.76 -27.96
C ARG A 56 18.13 -24.51 -27.17
N PRO A 57 18.02 -23.33 -27.80
CA PRO A 57 17.68 -22.13 -27.05
C PRO A 57 16.26 -22.30 -26.50
N LEU A 58 16.15 -22.31 -25.18
CA LEU A 58 14.87 -22.25 -24.47
C LEU A 58 14.63 -20.80 -24.04
N LEU A 59 13.38 -20.36 -24.15
CA LEU A 59 12.90 -19.10 -23.61
C LEU A 59 12.10 -19.36 -22.34
N SER A 60 12.44 -18.62 -21.30
CA SER A 60 11.84 -18.71 -19.97
C SER A 60 10.93 -17.52 -19.69
N LEU A 61 9.68 -17.78 -19.30
CA LEU A 61 8.69 -16.77 -18.97
C LEU A 61 8.12 -17.02 -17.58
N LEU A 62 8.12 -15.98 -16.73
CA LEU A 62 7.57 -16.02 -15.38
C LEU A 62 6.38 -15.05 -15.28
N ILE A 63 5.27 -15.55 -14.75
CA ILE A 63 4.05 -14.79 -14.44
C ILE A 63 3.85 -14.80 -12.93
N PRO A 64 4.39 -13.82 -12.20
CA PRO A 64 4.12 -13.70 -10.77
C PRO A 64 2.76 -13.01 -10.59
N ALA A 65 1.84 -13.65 -9.88
CA ALA A 65 0.48 -13.15 -9.74
C ALA A 65 -0.02 -13.24 -8.30
N VAL A 66 -0.81 -12.25 -7.89
CA VAL A 66 -1.61 -12.35 -6.67
C VAL A 66 -2.81 -13.27 -6.93
N GLY A 67 -3.17 -14.13 -5.97
CA GLY A 67 -4.31 -15.02 -6.11
C GLY A 67 -5.59 -14.28 -6.57
N GLY A 68 -6.19 -14.77 -7.66
CA GLY A 68 -7.38 -14.18 -8.27
C GLY A 68 -7.12 -13.16 -9.40
N GLN A 69 -5.85 -12.92 -9.79
CA GLN A 69 -5.52 -12.06 -10.94
C GLN A 69 -5.57 -12.77 -12.30
N GLY A 70 -5.78 -14.09 -12.32
CA GLY A 70 -5.87 -14.86 -13.56
C GLY A 70 -4.53 -15.15 -14.24
N GLY A 71 -3.43 -15.23 -13.48
CA GLY A 71 -2.14 -15.69 -14.02
C GLY A 71 -2.21 -17.10 -14.64
N GLY A 72 -3.10 -17.96 -14.17
CA GLY A 72 -3.38 -19.26 -14.79
C GLY A 72 -4.04 -19.13 -16.17
N VAL A 73 -4.89 -18.13 -16.37
CA VAL A 73 -5.50 -17.85 -17.69
C VAL A 73 -4.43 -17.40 -18.68
N LEU A 74 -3.51 -16.53 -18.25
CA LEU A 74 -2.35 -16.13 -19.05
C LEU A 74 -1.45 -17.31 -19.39
N LEU A 75 -1.12 -18.16 -18.40
CA LEU A 75 -0.34 -19.38 -18.59
C LEU A 75 -0.97 -20.26 -19.69
N GLU A 76 -2.27 -20.57 -19.55
CA GLU A 76 -2.99 -21.41 -20.50
C GLU A 76 -3.00 -20.80 -21.90
N TRP A 77 -3.32 -19.51 -22.05
CA TRP A 77 -3.31 -18.86 -23.37
C TRP A 77 -1.93 -18.87 -24.04
N ILE A 78 -0.84 -18.71 -23.27
CA ILE A 78 0.51 -18.74 -23.81
C ILE A 78 0.89 -20.15 -24.26
N VAL A 79 0.56 -21.18 -23.46
CA VAL A 79 0.79 -22.59 -23.82
C VAL A 79 -0.03 -22.98 -25.04
N ASP A 80 -1.33 -22.64 -25.06
CA ASP A 80 -2.23 -22.94 -26.18
C ASP A 80 -1.76 -22.22 -27.46
N ALA A 81 -1.30 -20.96 -27.37
CA ALA A 81 -0.74 -20.23 -28.50
C ALA A 81 0.54 -20.89 -29.02
N ALA A 82 1.45 -21.28 -28.13
CA ALA A 82 2.68 -21.96 -28.51
C ALA A 82 2.42 -23.30 -29.22
N MET A 83 1.49 -24.10 -28.68
CA MET A 83 1.08 -25.36 -29.29
C MET A 83 0.43 -25.15 -30.67
N ALA A 84 -0.43 -24.13 -30.80
CA ALA A 84 -1.08 -23.80 -32.07
C ALA A 84 -0.07 -23.37 -33.16
N ASP A 85 1.03 -22.71 -32.77
CA ASP A 85 2.08 -22.25 -33.69
C ASP A 85 3.21 -23.30 -33.89
N GLY A 86 3.08 -24.48 -33.28
CA GLY A 86 3.97 -25.64 -33.47
C GLY A 86 5.24 -25.64 -32.62
N TYR A 87 5.30 -24.86 -31.55
CA TYR A 87 6.44 -24.80 -30.64
C TYR A 87 6.28 -25.78 -29.46
N PRO A 88 7.29 -26.62 -29.18
CA PRO A 88 7.37 -27.35 -27.92
C PRO A 88 7.35 -26.38 -26.73
N VAL A 89 6.43 -26.61 -25.79
CA VAL A 89 6.20 -25.73 -24.65
C VAL A 89 5.88 -26.53 -23.39
N HIS A 90 6.26 -26.02 -22.23
CA HIS A 90 5.86 -26.55 -20.94
C HIS A 90 5.44 -25.42 -20.00
N GLY A 91 4.37 -25.65 -19.24
CA GLY A 91 3.85 -24.72 -18.25
C GLY A 91 3.73 -25.38 -16.87
N THR A 92 4.26 -24.73 -15.84
CA THR A 92 4.14 -25.14 -14.44
C THR A 92 3.46 -24.04 -13.61
N SER A 93 2.59 -24.43 -12.70
CA SER A 93 1.94 -23.53 -11.74
C SER A 93 2.31 -23.93 -10.33
N ILE A 94 2.93 -23.00 -9.58
CA ILE A 94 3.23 -23.18 -8.16
C ILE A 94 2.29 -22.27 -7.37
N PRO A 95 1.21 -22.83 -6.77
CA PRO A 95 0.26 -22.04 -6.00
C PRO A 95 0.93 -21.44 -4.76
N GLY A 96 0.67 -20.16 -4.51
CA GLY A 96 1.06 -19.54 -3.24
C GLY A 96 0.24 -20.16 -2.10
N VAL A 97 0.92 -20.61 -1.03
CA VAL A 97 0.28 -21.23 0.15
C VAL A 97 -0.61 -20.28 0.97
N ALA A 98 -0.63 -18.98 0.62
CA ALA A 98 -1.32 -17.97 1.39
C ALA A 98 -2.15 -17.04 0.49
N GLN A 99 -3.47 -16.98 0.71
CA GLN A 99 -4.36 -16.12 -0.05
C GLN A 99 -4.01 -14.64 0.17
N ARG A 100 -3.63 -13.94 -0.89
CA ARG A 100 -3.30 -12.49 -0.92
C ARG A 100 -2.04 -12.08 -0.13
N THR A 101 -1.32 -13.03 0.43
CA THR A 101 0.01 -12.84 1.05
C THR A 101 1.11 -13.56 0.29
N GLY A 102 0.79 -14.63 -0.45
CA GLY A 102 1.72 -15.33 -1.35
C GLY A 102 1.52 -14.93 -2.81
N SER A 103 2.64 -14.81 -3.54
CA SER A 103 2.65 -14.79 -5.00
C SER A 103 2.43 -16.21 -5.50
N THR A 104 1.46 -16.41 -6.39
CA THR A 104 1.36 -17.61 -7.21
C THR A 104 2.27 -17.40 -8.43
N SER A 105 3.20 -18.33 -8.64
CA SER A 105 4.13 -18.26 -9.77
C SER A 105 3.69 -19.23 -10.85
N TYR A 106 3.48 -18.71 -12.06
CA TYR A 106 3.31 -19.53 -13.25
C TYR A 106 4.57 -19.40 -14.10
N TYR A 107 5.14 -20.53 -14.51
CA TYR A 107 6.39 -20.60 -15.25
C TYR A 107 6.16 -21.30 -16.58
N VAL A 108 6.68 -20.73 -17.66
CA VAL A 108 6.62 -21.28 -19.01
C VAL A 108 8.02 -21.41 -19.56
N GLU A 109 8.33 -22.55 -20.16
CA GLU A 109 9.47 -22.69 -21.06
C GLU A 109 9.01 -23.06 -22.46
N LEU A 110 9.62 -22.42 -23.45
CA LEU A 110 9.33 -22.56 -24.86
C LEU A 110 10.63 -22.83 -25.61
N ALA A 111 10.65 -23.84 -26.48
CA ALA A 111 11.75 -23.98 -27.44
C ALA A 111 11.70 -22.88 -28.50
N THR A 112 12.85 -22.38 -28.98
CA THR A 112 12.89 -21.36 -30.05
C THR A 112 12.67 -21.91 -31.45
N GLU A 113 12.60 -23.24 -31.60
CA GLU A 113 12.42 -23.92 -32.88
C GLU A 113 11.10 -24.69 -32.92
N ARG A 114 10.46 -24.72 -34.11
CA ARG A 114 9.23 -25.46 -34.35
C ARG A 114 9.55 -26.93 -34.59
N GLY A 115 8.64 -27.81 -34.16
CA GLY A 115 8.78 -29.26 -34.32
C GLY A 115 9.76 -29.86 -33.31
N GLY A 116 9.27 -30.78 -32.48
CA GLY A 116 10.15 -31.65 -31.71
C GLY A 116 10.63 -32.79 -32.62
N THR A 117 11.93 -33.08 -32.62
CA THR A 117 12.42 -34.36 -33.12
C THR A 117 11.91 -35.45 -32.17
N GLU A 118 11.07 -36.38 -32.66
CA GLU A 118 10.54 -37.50 -31.85
C GLU A 118 11.65 -38.26 -31.11
N ASP A 119 12.86 -38.28 -31.69
CA ASP A 119 14.04 -38.95 -31.15
C ASP A 119 14.64 -38.25 -29.91
N LEU A 120 14.43 -36.94 -29.71
CA LEU A 120 15.02 -36.12 -28.64
C LEU A 120 14.08 -34.94 -28.26
N PRO A 121 13.09 -35.17 -27.39
CA PRO A 121 12.24 -34.09 -26.89
C PRO A 121 13.04 -33.14 -25.97
N PRO A 122 12.76 -31.82 -26.00
CA PRO A 122 13.41 -30.87 -25.10
C PRO A 122 13.09 -31.17 -23.63
N ILE A 123 14.09 -31.03 -22.76
CA ILE A 123 13.91 -31.15 -21.31
C ILE A 123 13.68 -29.75 -20.76
N PHE A 124 12.50 -29.52 -20.21
CA PHE A 124 12.12 -28.24 -19.62
C PHE A 124 12.40 -28.22 -18.11
N SER A 125 12.83 -27.07 -17.60
CA SER A 125 12.83 -26.77 -16.17
C SER A 125 11.41 -26.53 -15.68
N LEU A 126 11.18 -26.88 -14.41
CA LEU A 126 9.93 -26.58 -13.70
C LEU A 126 10.03 -25.26 -12.91
N TYR A 127 11.22 -24.65 -12.86
CA TYR A 127 11.50 -23.47 -12.05
C TYR A 127 12.32 -22.43 -12.81
N PRO A 128 12.04 -21.13 -12.60
CA PRO A 128 12.86 -20.05 -13.15
C PRO A 128 14.26 -20.07 -12.51
N VAL A 129 15.27 -19.85 -13.34
CA VAL A 129 16.66 -19.71 -12.89
C VAL A 129 16.96 -18.22 -12.64
N PRO A 130 17.39 -17.84 -11.42
CA PRO A 130 17.78 -16.46 -11.13
C PRO A 130 18.81 -15.92 -12.14
N GLY A 131 18.57 -14.71 -12.64
CA GLY A 131 19.40 -14.02 -13.61
C GLY A 131 19.30 -14.50 -15.05
N ALA A 132 18.57 -15.59 -15.32
CA ALA A 132 18.45 -16.19 -16.65
C ALA A 132 17.05 -16.03 -17.28
N LEU A 133 16.14 -15.30 -16.62
CA LEU A 133 14.76 -15.11 -17.09
C LEU A 133 14.69 -14.28 -18.37
N ASP A 134 13.97 -14.75 -19.39
CA ASP A 134 13.79 -14.02 -20.65
C ASP A 134 12.63 -13.03 -20.59
N VAL A 135 11.49 -13.44 -20.00
CA VAL A 135 10.29 -12.61 -19.90
C VAL A 135 9.72 -12.64 -18.48
N LEU A 136 9.45 -11.46 -17.93
CA LEU A 136 8.67 -11.30 -16.72
C LEU A 136 7.34 -10.63 -17.08
N LEU A 137 6.24 -11.38 -17.03
CA LEU A 137 4.89 -10.89 -17.33
C LEU A 137 4.12 -10.71 -16.02
N ALA A 138 4.09 -9.49 -15.48
CA ALA A 138 3.51 -9.22 -14.15
C ALA A 138 2.12 -8.56 -14.26
N PRO A 139 1.04 -9.26 -13.86
CA PRO A 139 -0.29 -8.67 -13.82
C PRO A 139 -0.45 -7.56 -12.77
N GLU A 140 0.43 -7.48 -11.77
CA GLU A 140 0.42 -6.43 -10.74
C GLU A 140 1.86 -5.94 -10.51
N PHE A 141 2.04 -4.64 -10.35
CA PHE A 141 3.37 -4.04 -10.44
C PHE A 141 4.31 -4.41 -9.28
N LEU A 142 3.79 -4.59 -8.06
CA LEU A 142 4.58 -4.97 -6.89
C LEU A 142 5.23 -6.35 -7.04
N GLU A 143 4.61 -7.24 -7.82
CA GLU A 143 5.20 -8.54 -8.14
C GLU A 143 6.49 -8.41 -8.97
N VAL A 144 6.67 -7.31 -9.72
CA VAL A 144 7.97 -6.99 -10.36
C VAL A 144 9.02 -6.75 -9.28
N GLY A 145 8.70 -5.96 -8.26
CA GLY A 145 9.61 -5.66 -7.15
C GLY A 145 10.02 -6.93 -6.40
N ARG A 146 9.05 -7.80 -6.10
CA ARG A 146 9.34 -9.10 -5.49
C ARG A 146 10.20 -9.99 -6.39
N SER A 147 9.97 -9.99 -7.69
CA SER A 147 10.76 -10.79 -8.64
C SER A 147 12.21 -10.29 -8.73
N ILE A 148 12.42 -8.97 -8.66
CA ILE A 148 13.75 -8.36 -8.57
C ILE A 148 14.47 -8.79 -7.29
N GLU A 149 13.78 -8.78 -6.14
CA GLU A 149 14.37 -9.23 -4.87
C GLU A 149 14.77 -10.70 -4.87
N LEU A 150 14.02 -11.53 -5.59
CA LEU A 150 14.36 -12.94 -5.79
C LEU A 150 15.48 -13.14 -6.84
N GLY A 151 15.93 -12.08 -7.50
CA GLY A 151 17.01 -12.11 -8.48
C GLY A 151 16.63 -12.78 -9.81
N PHE A 152 15.34 -12.86 -10.14
CA PHE A 152 14.92 -13.46 -11.40
C PHE A 152 15.27 -12.63 -12.63
N PRO A 153 14.87 -11.35 -12.73
CA PRO A 153 15.16 -10.54 -13.91
C PRO A 153 16.63 -10.09 -13.92
N SER A 154 17.18 -9.94 -15.12
CA SER A 154 18.54 -9.46 -15.39
C SER A 154 18.53 -8.35 -16.45
N PRO A 155 19.28 -7.25 -16.25
CA PRO A 155 19.38 -6.17 -17.22
C PRO A 155 19.91 -6.61 -18.59
N ALA A 156 20.66 -7.71 -18.65
CA ALA A 156 21.27 -8.20 -19.89
C ALA A 156 20.27 -8.94 -20.80
N ARG A 157 19.15 -9.45 -20.27
CA ARG A 157 18.28 -10.40 -20.98
C ARG A 157 16.80 -10.11 -20.85
N THR A 158 16.34 -9.77 -19.65
CA THR A 158 14.91 -9.87 -19.32
C THR A 158 14.08 -8.75 -19.94
N THR A 159 12.98 -9.11 -20.59
CA THR A 159 11.92 -8.18 -20.99
C THR A 159 10.84 -8.20 -19.91
N ILE A 160 10.62 -7.07 -19.25
CA ILE A 160 9.56 -6.93 -18.23
C ILE A 160 8.33 -6.32 -18.88
N ILE A 161 7.20 -7.00 -18.76
CA ILE A 161 5.88 -6.53 -19.22
C ILE A 161 4.98 -6.52 -18.00
N ALA A 162 4.54 -5.34 -17.56
CA ALA A 162 3.84 -5.21 -16.29
C ALA A 162 2.66 -4.26 -16.33
N SER A 163 1.58 -4.63 -15.64
CA SER A 163 0.51 -3.69 -15.33
C SER A 163 0.92 -2.81 -14.14
N THR A 164 0.87 -1.49 -14.31
CA THR A 164 1.21 -0.49 -13.27
C THR A 164 0.09 -0.28 -12.26
N HIS A 165 -1.09 -0.86 -12.49
CA HIS A 165 -2.19 -0.78 -11.53
C HIS A 165 -1.74 -1.38 -10.18
N ARG A 166 -2.17 -0.76 -9.09
CA ARG A 166 -1.74 -1.14 -7.74
C ARG A 166 -2.86 -1.80 -6.96
N LEU A 167 -2.58 -3.00 -6.46
CA LEU A 167 -3.37 -3.67 -5.44
C LEU A 167 -2.53 -3.76 -4.16
N TYR A 168 -2.77 -2.85 -3.23
CA TYR A 168 -2.00 -2.80 -1.99
C TYR A 168 -2.02 -4.15 -1.25
N SER A 169 -0.83 -4.69 -1.04
CA SER A 169 -0.59 -5.93 -0.32
C SER A 169 -1.01 -5.80 1.15
N ILE A 170 -1.17 -6.93 1.83
CA ILE A 170 -1.42 -6.91 3.28
C ILE A 170 -0.28 -6.20 4.01
N HIS A 171 0.97 -6.41 3.58
CA HIS A 171 2.15 -5.74 4.15
C HIS A 171 2.03 -4.22 4.09
N GLU A 172 1.57 -3.66 2.96
CA GLU A 172 1.38 -2.20 2.83
C GLU A 172 0.20 -1.67 3.67
N LYS A 173 -0.79 -2.52 3.98
CA LYS A 173 -2.00 -2.15 4.73
C LYS A 173 -1.85 -2.26 6.24
N ILE A 174 -1.02 -3.18 6.74
CA ILE A 174 -0.90 -3.46 8.18
C ILE A 174 0.12 -2.55 8.87
N VAL A 175 1.07 -1.99 8.12
CA VAL A 175 2.11 -1.12 8.70
C VAL A 175 1.45 0.14 9.27
N THR A 176 1.81 0.46 10.50
CA THR A 176 1.32 1.61 11.22
C THR A 176 1.97 2.86 10.62
N GLY A 177 1.47 3.42 9.51
CA GLY A 177 2.05 4.65 8.91
C GLY A 177 1.95 4.69 7.39
N GLY A 178 2.98 5.23 6.73
CA GLY A 178 3.14 5.16 5.27
C GLY A 178 3.76 3.81 4.87
N GLY A 179 2.93 2.78 4.77
CA GLY A 179 3.35 1.43 4.36
C GLY A 179 3.37 1.19 2.86
N ILE A 180 2.88 2.15 2.06
CA ILE A 180 2.76 2.03 0.60
C ILE A 180 4.14 2.20 -0.04
N TYR A 181 4.53 1.23 -0.87
CA TYR A 181 5.78 1.32 -1.63
C TYR A 181 5.66 2.38 -2.74
N PRO A 182 6.57 3.38 -2.80
CA PRO A 182 6.57 4.40 -3.84
C PRO A 182 6.63 3.75 -5.22
N ILE A 183 5.67 4.09 -6.09
CA ILE A 183 5.56 3.49 -7.42
C ILE A 183 6.71 3.94 -8.32
N GLU A 184 7.23 5.13 -8.09
CA GLU A 184 8.35 5.74 -8.81
C GLU A 184 9.62 4.92 -8.59
N ARG A 185 9.92 4.54 -7.34
CA ARG A 185 11.06 3.67 -7.01
C ARG A 185 10.93 2.28 -7.64
N LEU A 186 9.71 1.77 -7.71
CA LEU A 186 9.44 0.49 -8.36
C LEU A 186 9.63 0.57 -9.88
N HIS A 187 9.25 1.70 -10.51
CA HIS A 187 9.57 1.98 -11.91
C HIS A 187 11.07 2.09 -12.16
N GLU A 188 11.80 2.81 -11.30
CA GLU A 188 13.26 2.91 -11.38
C GLU A 188 13.92 1.54 -11.28
N ALA A 189 13.51 0.72 -10.30
CA ALA A 189 14.00 -0.65 -10.15
C ALA A 189 13.65 -1.53 -11.37
N ALA A 190 12.40 -1.48 -11.85
CA ALA A 190 11.99 -2.24 -13.03
C ALA A 190 12.83 -1.88 -14.26
N ARG A 191 13.13 -0.59 -14.48
CA ARG A 191 14.04 -0.16 -15.56
C ARG A 191 15.45 -0.69 -15.35
N ALA A 192 16.01 -0.53 -14.14
CA ALA A 192 17.38 -0.93 -13.84
C ALA A 192 17.62 -2.44 -13.98
N PHE A 193 16.63 -3.28 -13.70
CA PHE A 193 16.74 -4.75 -13.73
C PHE A 193 16.15 -5.39 -15.00
N SER A 194 15.89 -4.61 -16.06
CA SER A 194 15.36 -5.11 -17.33
C SER A 194 16.22 -4.69 -18.51
N ARG A 195 16.27 -5.53 -19.55
CA ARG A 195 16.76 -5.14 -20.88
C ARG A 195 15.76 -4.22 -21.58
N SER A 196 14.47 -4.51 -21.40
CA SER A 196 13.36 -3.73 -21.94
C SER A 196 12.19 -3.75 -20.95
N LEU A 197 11.51 -2.62 -20.80
CA LEU A 197 10.37 -2.45 -19.92
C LEU A 197 9.15 -1.94 -20.71
N VAL A 198 8.08 -2.72 -20.67
CA VAL A 198 6.74 -2.33 -21.13
C VAL A 198 5.84 -2.25 -19.90
N ALA A 199 5.57 -1.03 -19.42
CA ALA A 199 4.77 -0.82 -18.22
C ALA A 199 3.68 0.22 -18.46
N PHE A 200 2.42 -0.15 -18.24
CA PHE A 200 1.24 0.71 -18.43
C PHE A 200 0.09 0.21 -17.54
N ASP A 201 -0.98 0.99 -17.36
CA ASP A 201 -2.14 0.53 -16.59
C ASP A 201 -3.03 -0.40 -17.44
N ALA A 202 -2.75 -1.71 -17.40
CA ALA A 202 -3.51 -2.69 -18.18
C ALA A 202 -4.96 -2.82 -17.71
N LEU A 203 -5.26 -2.50 -16.44
CA LEU A 203 -6.62 -2.55 -15.90
C LEU A 203 -7.45 -1.37 -16.40
N ALA A 204 -6.86 -0.17 -16.47
CA ALA A 204 -7.49 0.99 -17.10
C ALA A 204 -7.75 0.75 -18.58
N LEU A 205 -6.76 0.24 -19.31
CA LEU A 205 -6.90 -0.06 -20.74
C LEU A 205 -7.96 -1.14 -21.00
N ALA A 206 -8.00 -2.18 -20.16
CA ALA A 206 -9.04 -3.20 -20.24
C ALA A 206 -10.45 -2.62 -20.06
N ARG A 207 -10.64 -1.70 -19.11
CA ARG A 207 -11.93 -1.02 -18.88
C ARG A 207 -12.36 -0.18 -20.06
N GLU A 208 -11.45 0.58 -20.66
CA GLU A 208 -11.71 1.40 -21.85
C GLU A 208 -12.24 0.54 -23.00
N HIS A 209 -11.66 -0.64 -23.21
CA HIS A 209 -12.02 -1.56 -24.28
C HIS A 209 -13.10 -2.60 -23.90
N ARG A 210 -13.68 -2.49 -22.69
CA ARG A 210 -14.65 -3.46 -22.13
C ARG A 210 -14.14 -4.89 -22.25
N SER A 211 -12.96 -5.11 -21.68
CA SER A 211 -12.19 -6.34 -21.71
C SER A 211 -11.57 -6.64 -20.34
N GLU A 212 -10.74 -7.67 -20.26
CA GLU A 212 -10.02 -8.10 -19.07
C GLU A 212 -8.53 -7.75 -19.15
N ALA A 213 -7.92 -7.44 -18.00
CA ALA A 213 -6.50 -7.07 -17.92
C ALA A 213 -5.57 -8.18 -18.46
N ASN A 214 -5.95 -9.45 -18.29
CA ASN A 214 -5.20 -10.59 -18.81
C ASN A 214 -5.14 -10.58 -20.34
N ALA A 215 -6.23 -10.24 -21.03
CA ALA A 215 -6.24 -10.17 -22.48
C ALA A 215 -5.34 -9.03 -22.99
N VAL A 216 -5.37 -7.89 -22.30
CA VAL A 216 -4.47 -6.75 -22.58
C VAL A 216 -3.00 -7.11 -22.36
N LEU A 217 -2.67 -7.80 -21.27
CA LEU A 217 -1.29 -8.23 -21.01
C LEU A 217 -0.80 -9.29 -22.00
N LEU A 218 -1.66 -10.21 -22.42
CA LEU A 218 -1.35 -11.16 -23.50
C LEU A 218 -1.08 -10.44 -24.82
N GLY A 219 -1.89 -9.42 -25.13
CA GLY A 219 -1.67 -8.52 -26.26
C GLY A 219 -0.32 -7.82 -26.19
N ALA A 220 0.02 -7.26 -25.02
CA ALA A 220 1.31 -6.61 -24.81
C ALA A 220 2.49 -7.57 -24.93
N LEU A 221 2.35 -8.82 -24.50
CA LEU A 221 3.35 -9.87 -24.72
C LEU A 221 3.56 -10.11 -26.23
N ALA A 222 2.49 -10.30 -26.99
CA ALA A 222 2.56 -10.47 -28.43
C ALA A 222 3.17 -9.24 -29.15
N GLY A 223 2.74 -8.03 -28.77
CA GLY A 223 3.23 -6.78 -29.36
C GLY A 223 4.67 -6.42 -28.99
N SER A 224 5.21 -6.99 -27.90
CA SER A 224 6.61 -6.81 -27.49
C SER A 224 7.60 -7.60 -28.34
N GLY A 225 7.13 -8.64 -29.05
CA GLY A 225 7.99 -9.56 -29.79
C GLY A 225 8.91 -10.41 -28.90
N ALA A 226 8.65 -10.51 -27.59
CA ALA A 226 9.52 -11.22 -26.65
C ALA A 226 9.48 -12.75 -26.82
N LEU A 227 8.44 -13.30 -27.43
CA LEU A 227 8.32 -14.71 -27.80
C LEU A 227 8.21 -14.86 -29.32
N PRO A 228 8.75 -15.94 -29.91
CA PRO A 228 8.71 -16.21 -31.35
C PRO A 228 7.35 -16.79 -31.79
N LEU A 229 6.25 -16.26 -31.26
CA LEU A 229 4.89 -16.70 -31.58
C LEU A 229 4.20 -15.71 -32.51
N SER A 230 3.47 -16.22 -33.49
CA SER A 230 2.65 -15.38 -34.37
C SER A 230 1.50 -14.72 -33.61
N GLY A 231 1.15 -13.49 -34.00
CA GLY A 231 -0.01 -12.79 -33.42
C GLY A 231 -1.32 -13.59 -33.58
N ASP A 232 -1.45 -14.34 -34.68
CA ASP A 232 -2.62 -15.17 -34.95
C ASP A 232 -2.73 -16.38 -34.02
N ALA A 233 -1.62 -16.95 -33.57
CA ALA A 233 -1.63 -18.02 -32.57
C ALA A 233 -2.23 -17.55 -31.24
N TYR A 234 -1.90 -16.35 -30.78
CA TYR A 234 -2.53 -15.77 -29.59
C TYR A 234 -4.03 -15.53 -29.78
N ARG A 235 -4.45 -15.02 -30.95
CA ARG A 235 -5.88 -14.83 -31.27
C ARG A 235 -6.62 -16.16 -31.30
N GLN A 236 -5.98 -17.21 -31.83
CA GLN A 236 -6.54 -18.56 -31.87
C GLN A 236 -6.68 -19.14 -30.45
N ALA A 237 -5.68 -18.95 -29.57
CA ALA A 237 -5.76 -19.38 -28.17
C ALA A 237 -6.94 -18.71 -27.43
N ILE A 238 -7.17 -17.40 -27.64
CA ILE A 238 -8.34 -16.70 -27.09
C ILE A 238 -9.65 -17.30 -27.62
N ARG A 239 -9.75 -17.53 -28.93
CA ARG A 239 -10.94 -18.11 -29.56
C ARG A 239 -11.23 -19.52 -29.08
N ALA A 240 -10.19 -20.34 -28.93
CA ALA A 240 -10.30 -21.74 -28.50
C ALA A 240 -10.87 -21.89 -27.08
N LYS A 241 -10.57 -20.95 -26.17
CA LYS A 241 -11.17 -20.95 -24.83
C LYS A 241 -12.67 -20.67 -24.83
N GLY A 242 -13.20 -19.99 -25.83
CA GLY A 242 -14.64 -19.75 -26.00
C GLY A 242 -15.29 -18.79 -24.98
N VAL A 243 -14.54 -18.22 -24.04
CA VAL A 243 -15.07 -17.32 -23.00
C VAL A 243 -14.87 -15.86 -23.40
N GLN A 244 -15.96 -15.10 -23.50
CA GLN A 244 -15.96 -13.66 -23.80
C GLN A 244 -15.02 -13.28 -24.96
N VAL A 245 -15.02 -14.09 -26.03
CA VAL A 245 -14.01 -14.04 -27.10
C VAL A 245 -13.85 -12.63 -27.69
N ASP A 246 -14.95 -11.99 -28.08
CA ASP A 246 -14.88 -10.65 -28.68
C ASP A 246 -14.33 -9.59 -27.72
N ALA A 247 -14.68 -9.67 -26.42
CA ALA A 247 -14.15 -8.77 -25.41
C ALA A 247 -12.66 -8.98 -25.22
N ASN A 248 -12.22 -10.23 -25.10
CA ASN A 248 -10.81 -10.58 -24.95
C ASN A 248 -9.99 -10.20 -26.19
N LEU A 249 -10.50 -10.41 -27.40
CA LEU A 249 -9.82 -9.97 -28.63
C LEU A 249 -9.66 -8.44 -28.69
N ARG A 250 -10.68 -7.66 -28.30
CA ARG A 250 -10.53 -6.19 -28.20
C ARG A 250 -9.42 -5.78 -27.22
N GLY A 251 -9.36 -6.42 -26.06
CA GLY A 251 -8.31 -6.15 -25.07
C GLY A 251 -6.94 -6.54 -25.59
N PHE A 252 -6.83 -7.70 -26.24
CA PHE A 252 -5.60 -8.17 -26.89
C PHE A 252 -5.07 -7.16 -27.91
N GLU A 253 -5.90 -6.68 -28.83
CA GLU A 253 -5.45 -5.69 -29.83
C GLU A 253 -5.01 -4.37 -29.17
N ALA A 254 -5.71 -3.92 -28.12
CA ALA A 254 -5.32 -2.73 -27.38
C ALA A 254 -3.94 -2.88 -26.71
N GLY A 255 -3.70 -4.03 -26.07
CA GLY A 255 -2.42 -4.38 -25.48
C GLY A 255 -1.29 -4.51 -26.51
N PHE A 256 -1.57 -5.17 -27.64
CA PHE A 256 -0.63 -5.33 -28.75
C PHE A 256 -0.16 -3.97 -29.27
N ALA A 257 -1.09 -3.05 -29.52
CA ALA A 257 -0.78 -1.70 -29.97
C ALA A 257 -0.04 -0.89 -28.89
N ALA A 258 -0.35 -1.07 -27.60
CA ALA A 258 0.35 -0.39 -26.51
C ALA A 258 1.83 -0.81 -26.42
N ALA A 259 2.12 -2.11 -26.56
CA ALA A 259 3.50 -2.60 -26.54
C ALA A 259 4.28 -2.24 -27.81
N ALA A 260 3.66 -2.35 -28.99
CA ALA A 260 4.31 -2.04 -30.28
C ALA A 260 4.72 -0.56 -30.41
N ARG A 261 4.01 0.35 -29.74
CA ARG A 261 4.36 1.79 -29.69
C ARG A 261 5.51 2.10 -28.72
N GLY A 262 6.13 1.08 -28.10
CA GLY A 262 7.25 1.26 -27.17
C GLY A 262 6.86 2.10 -25.96
N ALA A 263 5.68 1.84 -25.37
CA ALA A 263 5.06 2.74 -24.41
C ALA A 263 5.88 2.97 -23.13
N ALA A 264 6.73 3.99 -23.19
CA ALA A 264 6.96 4.91 -22.10
C ALA A 264 5.71 5.80 -21.96
N SER A 265 4.64 5.25 -21.40
CA SER A 265 3.54 6.06 -20.89
C SER A 265 3.51 5.89 -19.39
N ALA A 266 4.17 6.81 -18.69
CA ALA A 266 3.82 7.09 -17.31
C ALA A 266 2.33 7.44 -17.34
N ALA A 267 1.49 6.53 -16.86
CA ALA A 267 0.07 6.76 -16.82
C ALA A 267 -0.17 8.12 -16.12
N PRO A 268 -0.95 9.03 -16.73
CA PRO A 268 -1.36 10.22 -16.01
C PRO A 268 -2.08 9.76 -14.74
N ALA A 269 -1.72 10.38 -13.62
CA ALA A 269 -2.48 10.22 -12.37
C ALA A 269 -3.98 10.32 -12.71
N PRO A 270 -4.84 9.49 -12.09
CA PRO A 270 -6.27 9.49 -12.40
C PRO A 270 -6.77 10.94 -12.42
N PRO A 271 -7.55 11.35 -13.45
CA PRO A 271 -7.90 12.75 -13.66
C PRO A 271 -8.46 13.30 -12.35
N ALA A 272 -7.76 14.27 -11.77
CA ALA A 272 -8.20 14.92 -10.55
C ALA A 272 -9.59 15.48 -10.85
N THR A 273 -10.62 14.92 -10.20
CA THR A 273 -11.97 15.46 -10.32
C THR A 273 -11.88 16.95 -10.00
N PRO A 274 -12.31 17.84 -10.92
CA PRO A 274 -12.18 19.27 -10.70
C PRO A 274 -12.87 19.61 -9.36
N PRO A 275 -12.25 20.48 -8.53
CA PRO A 275 -12.86 20.85 -7.26
C PRO A 275 -14.22 21.47 -7.52
N SER A 276 -15.19 21.23 -6.63
CA SER A 276 -16.45 21.95 -6.70
C SER A 276 -16.19 23.46 -6.62
N PRO A 277 -17.03 24.31 -7.24
CA PRO A 277 -16.87 25.77 -7.17
C PRO A 277 -16.76 26.29 -5.72
N ASP A 278 -17.50 25.68 -4.80
CA ASP A 278 -17.45 25.98 -3.36
C ASP A 278 -16.06 25.70 -2.76
N VAL A 279 -15.49 24.53 -3.03
CA VAL A 279 -14.16 24.15 -2.57
C VAL A 279 -13.08 25.06 -3.17
N ALA A 280 -13.21 25.41 -4.45
CA ALA A 280 -12.29 26.32 -5.12
C ALA A 280 -12.31 27.72 -4.48
N GLN A 281 -13.50 28.27 -4.24
CA GLN A 281 -13.69 29.57 -3.57
C GLN A 281 -13.06 29.58 -2.17
N MET A 282 -13.31 28.55 -1.36
CA MET A 282 -12.76 28.46 -0.01
C MET A 282 -11.22 28.44 0.02
N ALA A 283 -10.60 27.79 -0.98
CA ALA A 283 -9.15 27.65 -1.08
C ALA A 283 -8.45 28.86 -1.73
N GLU A 284 -9.21 29.81 -2.31
CA GLU A 284 -8.66 30.95 -3.05
C GLU A 284 -7.80 31.87 -2.18
N SER A 285 -8.18 32.05 -0.91
CA SER A 285 -7.44 32.86 0.07
C SER A 285 -6.12 32.25 0.56
N PHE A 286 -5.71 31.10 0.03
CA PHE A 286 -4.50 30.38 0.40
C PHE A 286 -3.51 30.30 -0.79
N PRO A 287 -2.19 30.19 -0.52
CA PRO A 287 -1.17 30.01 -1.55
C PRO A 287 -1.49 28.87 -2.52
N GLY A 288 -1.18 29.07 -3.81
CA GLY A 288 -1.47 28.13 -4.89
C GLY A 288 -0.89 26.73 -4.63
N GLU A 289 0.26 26.69 -3.98
CA GLU A 289 1.02 25.48 -3.62
C GLU A 289 0.32 24.60 -2.58
N LEU A 290 -0.63 25.15 -1.81
CA LEU A 290 -1.43 24.39 -0.84
C LEU A 290 -2.71 23.82 -1.45
N ARG A 291 -3.19 24.36 -2.58
CA ARG A 291 -4.46 23.96 -3.21
C ARG A 291 -4.57 22.45 -3.47
N PRO A 292 -3.53 21.72 -3.95
CA PRO A 292 -3.61 20.27 -4.12
C PRO A 292 -3.90 19.49 -2.84
N ILE A 293 -3.53 20.02 -1.67
CA ILE A 293 -3.83 19.43 -0.36
C ILE A 293 -5.19 19.91 0.16
N LEU A 294 -5.51 21.18 -0.06
CA LEU A 294 -6.75 21.80 0.41
C LEU A 294 -7.99 21.25 -0.30
N TYR A 295 -7.96 21.01 -1.61
CA TYR A 295 -9.13 20.50 -2.34
C TYR A 295 -9.67 19.18 -1.77
N PRO A 296 -8.87 18.09 -1.64
CA PRO A 296 -9.36 16.86 -1.04
C PRO A 296 -9.67 17.01 0.46
N ALA A 297 -8.97 17.90 1.19
CA ALA A 297 -9.25 18.16 2.60
C ALA A 297 -10.62 18.83 2.80
N LEU A 298 -10.92 19.88 2.04
CA LEU A 298 -12.18 20.61 2.11
C LEU A 298 -13.35 19.73 1.67
N ALA A 299 -13.23 19.01 0.56
CA ALA A 299 -14.24 18.07 0.11
C ALA A 299 -14.56 17.02 1.19
N ARG A 300 -13.53 16.47 1.85
CA ARG A 300 -13.68 15.52 2.96
C ARG A 300 -14.42 16.14 4.15
N LEU A 301 -14.09 17.37 4.53
CA LEU A 301 -14.65 18.03 5.71
C LEU A 301 -16.09 18.51 5.48
N ILE A 302 -16.40 18.97 4.27
CA ILE A 302 -17.77 19.30 3.85
C ILE A 302 -18.64 18.04 3.89
N ASP A 303 -18.16 16.94 3.32
CA ASP A 303 -18.83 15.64 3.39
C ASP A 303 -18.98 15.15 4.85
N TYR A 304 -17.99 15.41 5.70
CA TYR A 304 -18.01 15.03 7.12
C TYR A 304 -19.06 15.80 7.92
N GLN A 305 -19.00 17.14 7.96
CA GLN A 305 -19.84 17.97 8.85
C GLN A 305 -20.33 19.29 8.20
N GLY A 306 -20.06 19.51 6.92
CA GLY A 306 -20.56 20.65 6.15
C GLY A 306 -19.57 21.82 6.05
N ARG A 307 -19.98 22.86 5.32
CA ARG A 307 -19.15 24.02 4.96
C ARG A 307 -18.55 24.73 6.18
N ALA A 308 -19.36 25.04 7.20
CA ALA A 308 -18.88 25.73 8.40
C ALA A 308 -17.75 24.98 9.14
N TYR A 309 -17.73 23.65 9.07
CA TYR A 309 -16.67 22.83 9.66
C TYR A 309 -15.38 22.88 8.84
N ALA A 310 -15.50 22.92 7.51
CA ALA A 310 -14.37 23.13 6.61
C ALA A 310 -13.78 24.54 6.77
N GLU A 311 -14.59 25.57 7.04
CA GLU A 311 -14.11 26.92 7.38
C GLU A 311 -13.36 26.94 8.72
N GLN A 312 -13.79 26.14 9.70
CA GLN A 312 -13.06 25.98 10.96
C GLN A 312 -11.66 25.38 10.74
N TYR A 313 -11.54 24.41 9.84
CA TYR A 313 -10.25 23.87 9.42
C TYR A 313 -9.33 24.95 8.82
N LEU A 314 -9.85 25.77 7.90
CA LEU A 314 -9.08 26.87 7.32
C LEU A 314 -8.67 27.92 8.36
N ARG A 315 -9.55 28.24 9.32
CA ARG A 315 -9.22 29.13 10.45
C ARG A 315 -8.06 28.61 11.28
N ARG A 316 -8.04 27.31 11.59
CA ARG A 316 -6.94 26.65 12.31
C ARG A 316 -5.64 26.60 11.52
N LEU A 317 -5.72 26.49 10.20
CA LEU A 317 -4.55 26.43 9.32
C LEU A 317 -3.89 27.81 9.10
N ARG A 318 -4.69 28.88 9.11
CA ARG A 318 -4.25 30.25 8.76
C ARG A 318 -2.98 30.73 9.51
N PRO A 319 -2.81 30.51 10.83
CA PRO A 319 -1.61 30.94 11.55
C PRO A 319 -0.30 30.29 11.05
N PHE A 320 -0.36 29.10 10.47
CA PHE A 320 0.82 28.40 9.94
C PHE A 320 1.19 28.89 8.54
N VAL A 321 0.21 29.38 7.78
CA VAL A 321 0.42 29.95 6.45
C VAL A 321 0.99 31.37 6.55
N GLN A 322 0.47 32.18 7.49
CA GLN A 322 0.92 33.57 7.69
C GLN A 322 2.39 33.69 8.13
N ARG A 323 2.94 32.64 8.76
CA ARG A 323 4.35 32.58 9.18
C ARG A 323 5.33 32.32 8.03
N GLY A 324 4.84 32.05 6.81
CA GLY A 324 5.69 31.89 5.61
C GLY A 324 6.39 30.53 5.47
N HIS A 325 6.24 29.60 6.43
CA HIS A 325 6.84 28.26 6.34
C HIS A 325 5.95 27.28 5.58
N LEU A 326 6.11 27.24 4.25
CA LEU A 326 5.24 26.45 3.36
C LEU A 326 5.24 24.95 3.69
N GLU A 327 6.39 24.34 4.01
CA GLU A 327 6.49 22.91 4.35
C GLU A 327 5.75 22.55 5.65
N LEU A 328 5.84 23.43 6.65
CA LEU A 328 5.11 23.27 7.90
C LEU A 328 3.60 23.37 7.63
N ALA A 329 3.17 24.40 6.87
CA ALA A 329 1.77 24.57 6.49
C ALA A 329 1.23 23.37 5.70
N ARG A 330 1.99 22.81 4.75
CA ARG A 330 1.64 21.58 4.01
C ARG A 330 1.44 20.40 4.95
N THR A 331 2.35 20.21 5.90
CA THR A 331 2.33 19.10 6.86
C THR A 331 1.14 19.20 7.80
N VAL A 332 0.90 20.39 8.39
CA VAL A 332 -0.25 20.66 9.25
C VAL A 332 -1.56 20.50 8.47
N ALA A 333 -1.66 21.07 7.26
CA ALA A 333 -2.86 20.97 6.43
C ALA A 333 -3.27 19.52 6.18
N ARG A 334 -2.31 18.65 5.83
CA ARG A 334 -2.54 17.23 5.57
C ARG A 334 -3.05 16.51 6.81
N HIS A 335 -2.36 16.65 7.94
CA HIS A 335 -2.68 15.88 9.14
C HIS A 335 -3.91 16.41 9.88
N LEU A 336 -4.11 17.73 9.93
CA LEU A 336 -5.26 18.36 10.56
C LEU A 336 -6.57 17.95 9.87
N ALA A 337 -6.59 17.91 8.53
CA ALA A 337 -7.79 17.53 7.78
C ALA A 337 -8.22 16.09 8.09
N VAL A 338 -7.26 15.16 8.16
CA VAL A 338 -7.53 13.75 8.48
C VAL A 338 -8.03 13.62 9.92
N TRP A 339 -7.37 14.28 10.88
CA TRP A 339 -7.74 14.19 12.29
C TRP A 339 -9.11 14.83 12.57
N MET A 340 -9.41 16.00 11.98
CA MET A 340 -10.73 16.63 12.09
C MET A 340 -11.85 15.77 11.50
N SER A 341 -11.55 14.81 10.61
CA SER A 341 -12.50 13.86 10.05
C SER A 341 -12.38 12.46 10.65
N TYR A 342 -12.15 12.34 11.96
CA TYR A 342 -12.01 11.06 12.65
C TYR A 342 -13.26 10.16 12.49
N GLU A 343 -13.03 8.85 12.49
CA GLU A 343 -14.08 7.85 12.36
C GLU A 343 -14.80 7.63 13.70
N ASP A 344 -15.95 8.29 13.87
CA ASP A 344 -16.92 7.99 14.92
C ASP A 344 -18.03 7.06 14.44
N ALA A 345 -18.88 6.59 15.35
CA ALA A 345 -19.96 5.67 15.00
C ALA A 345 -20.91 6.27 13.94
N VAL A 346 -21.14 7.59 13.96
CA VAL A 346 -21.94 8.31 12.96
C VAL A 346 -21.28 8.24 11.58
N ARG A 347 -19.96 8.48 11.50
CA ARG A 347 -19.20 8.47 10.26
C ARG A 347 -19.08 7.05 9.70
N VAL A 348 -18.81 6.07 10.57
CA VAL A 348 -18.79 4.66 10.20
C VAL A 348 -20.15 4.24 9.65
N ALA A 349 -21.24 4.67 10.29
CA ALA A 349 -22.59 4.43 9.78
C ALA A 349 -22.82 5.06 8.41
N GLN A 350 -22.46 6.34 8.22
CA GLN A 350 -22.57 7.02 6.92
C GLN A 350 -21.80 6.30 5.82
N LEU A 351 -20.58 5.83 6.11
CA LEU A 351 -19.77 5.09 5.13
C LEU A 351 -20.39 3.73 4.79
N LYS A 352 -21.04 3.09 5.76
CA LYS A 352 -21.67 1.77 5.58
C LYS A 352 -23.01 1.83 4.85
N THR A 353 -23.73 2.94 4.91
CA THR A 353 -25.04 3.11 4.26
C THR A 353 -25.00 3.82 2.91
N ARG A 354 -23.83 4.27 2.43
CA ARG A 354 -23.68 4.94 1.12
C ARG A 354 -24.09 4.05 -0.05
N ALA A 355 -24.90 4.59 -0.98
CA ALA A 355 -25.29 3.91 -2.22
C ALA A 355 -24.08 3.43 -3.04
N GLY A 356 -23.10 4.31 -3.27
CA GLY A 356 -21.89 3.97 -4.02
C GLY A 356 -21.03 2.85 -3.39
N ARG A 357 -21.22 2.52 -2.10
CA ARG A 357 -20.59 1.35 -1.47
C ARG A 357 -21.16 0.06 -2.07
N PHE A 358 -22.49 -0.04 -2.18
CA PHE A 358 -23.16 -1.23 -2.68
C PHE A 358 -22.89 -1.44 -4.17
N GLU A 359 -22.91 -0.36 -4.96
CA GLU A 359 -22.53 -0.40 -6.38
C GLU A 359 -21.10 -0.90 -6.58
N ARG A 360 -20.16 -0.43 -5.76
CA ARG A 360 -18.77 -0.90 -5.80
C ARG A 360 -18.66 -2.37 -5.42
N ILE A 361 -19.35 -2.82 -4.36
CA ILE A 361 -19.32 -4.23 -3.94
C ILE A 361 -19.92 -5.13 -5.02
N ALA A 362 -21.02 -4.71 -5.65
CA ALA A 362 -21.63 -5.45 -6.76
C ALA A 362 -20.66 -5.61 -7.93
N ARG A 363 -20.03 -4.50 -8.34
CA ARG A 363 -19.02 -4.49 -9.39
C ARG A 363 -17.81 -5.36 -9.08
N GLU A 364 -17.28 -5.30 -7.85
CA GLU A 364 -16.13 -6.11 -7.42
C GLU A 364 -16.46 -7.61 -7.33
N LYS A 365 -17.73 -7.96 -7.13
CA LYS A 365 -18.18 -9.35 -6.98
C LYS A 365 -18.75 -9.95 -8.26
N GLY A 366 -18.84 -9.19 -9.35
CA GLY A 366 -19.38 -9.66 -10.63
C GLY A 366 -20.82 -10.16 -10.52
N ALA A 367 -21.58 -9.66 -9.55
CA ALA A 367 -22.94 -10.08 -9.29
C ALA A 367 -23.92 -9.12 -9.99
N ASP A 368 -23.94 -9.18 -11.33
CA ASP A 368 -24.95 -8.50 -12.13
C ASP A 368 -26.27 -9.28 -12.00
N GLY A 369 -27.16 -8.82 -11.09
CA GLY A 369 -28.50 -9.38 -10.89
C GLY A 369 -28.62 -10.46 -9.80
N GLY A 370 -27.55 -10.81 -9.09
CA GLY A 370 -27.58 -11.76 -7.95
C GLY A 370 -27.86 -11.08 -6.60
N GLU A 371 -28.40 -11.82 -5.63
CA GLU A 371 -28.58 -11.33 -4.25
C GLU A 371 -27.22 -11.22 -3.55
N ILE A 372 -26.81 -9.99 -3.21
CA ILE A 372 -25.58 -9.75 -2.43
C ILE A 372 -25.99 -9.48 -0.98
N VAL A 373 -25.57 -10.34 -0.06
CA VAL A 373 -25.75 -10.14 1.38
C VAL A 373 -24.47 -9.62 2.01
N VAL A 374 -24.44 -8.32 2.32
CA VAL A 374 -23.33 -7.69 3.06
C VAL A 374 -23.60 -7.76 4.55
N THR A 375 -22.72 -8.45 5.29
CA THR A 375 -22.74 -8.50 6.76
C THR A 375 -21.58 -7.67 7.32
N ASP A 376 -21.92 -6.63 8.08
CA ASP A 376 -20.98 -5.77 8.77
C ASP A 376 -20.74 -6.29 10.20
N PHE A 377 -19.47 -6.58 10.49
CA PHE A 377 -19.00 -6.95 11.83
C PHE A 377 -18.64 -5.68 12.59
N LEU A 378 -19.42 -5.37 13.62
CA LEU A 378 -19.24 -4.20 14.48
C LEU A 378 -18.89 -4.66 15.88
N LYS A 379 -17.96 -3.98 16.54
CA LYS A 379 -17.64 -4.22 17.95
C LYS A 379 -17.55 -2.89 18.70
N PRO A 380 -18.66 -2.14 18.81
CA PRO A 380 -18.70 -0.89 19.54
C PRO A 380 -18.23 -1.09 20.99
N ASP A 381 -17.17 -0.41 21.38
CA ASP A 381 -16.76 -0.31 22.78
C ASP A 381 -17.51 0.82 23.50
N LEU A 382 -17.34 0.92 24.83
CA LEU A 382 -18.01 1.97 25.59
C LEU A 382 -17.68 3.39 25.06
N ASP A 383 -16.45 3.65 24.59
CA ASP A 383 -16.05 4.97 24.06
C ASP A 383 -16.85 5.33 22.83
N GLU A 384 -17.10 4.36 21.98
CA GLU A 384 -17.86 4.54 20.76
C GLU A 384 -19.34 4.78 21.07
N ILE A 385 -19.87 4.17 22.13
CA ILE A 385 -21.27 4.33 22.55
C ILE A 385 -21.52 5.72 23.16
N TYR A 386 -20.81 6.09 24.24
CA TYR A 386 -21.03 7.40 24.85
C TYR A 386 -20.37 8.54 24.07
N GLY A 387 -19.42 8.22 23.19
CA GLY A 387 -18.70 9.22 22.38
C GLY A 387 -19.58 9.99 21.40
N VAL A 388 -20.73 9.41 20.99
CA VAL A 388 -21.73 10.08 20.13
C VAL A 388 -22.67 10.97 20.95
N LEU A 389 -22.82 10.71 22.24
CA LEU A 389 -23.77 11.42 23.10
C LEU A 389 -23.24 12.81 23.53
N PRO A 390 -24.14 13.78 23.80
CA PRO A 390 -23.74 15.12 24.23
C PRO A 390 -22.86 15.11 25.48
N TYR A 391 -21.72 15.82 25.42
CA TYR A 391 -20.68 15.81 26.46
C TYR A 391 -21.23 16.02 27.87
N ARG A 392 -22.14 16.99 28.06
CA ARG A 392 -22.68 17.36 29.38
C ARG A 392 -23.44 16.21 30.05
N LEU A 393 -24.08 15.33 29.28
CA LEU A 393 -24.88 14.23 29.81
C LEU A 393 -24.01 13.07 30.25
N VAL A 394 -22.94 12.78 29.51
CA VAL A 394 -22.15 11.55 29.71
C VAL A 394 -20.81 11.76 30.39
N ALA A 395 -20.31 12.99 30.55
CA ALA A 395 -19.00 13.25 31.13
C ALA A 395 -18.77 12.64 32.54
N PRO A 396 -19.74 12.65 33.49
CA PRO A 396 -19.55 11.97 34.77
C PRO A 396 -19.42 10.45 34.61
N PHE A 397 -20.24 9.85 33.75
CA PHE A 397 -20.22 8.42 33.46
C PHE A 397 -18.96 8.00 32.71
N ALA A 398 -18.52 8.77 31.72
CA ALA A 398 -17.29 8.51 30.98
C ALA A 398 -16.07 8.51 31.90
N ARG A 399 -15.94 9.49 32.80
CA ARG A 399 -14.86 9.54 33.81
C ARG A 399 -14.92 8.36 34.79
N TRP A 400 -16.12 7.91 35.16
CA TRP A 400 -16.26 6.69 35.96
C TRP A 400 -15.81 5.46 35.17
N ALA A 401 -16.23 5.32 33.91
CA ALA A 401 -15.88 4.20 33.04
C ALA A 401 -14.37 4.13 32.77
N GLU A 402 -13.72 5.27 32.53
CA GLU A 402 -12.27 5.42 32.39
C GLU A 402 -11.50 4.92 33.63
N ARG A 403 -11.99 5.24 34.84
CA ARG A 403 -11.38 4.75 36.08
C ARG A 403 -11.63 3.27 36.31
N ARG A 404 -12.81 2.77 35.96
CA ARG A 404 -13.22 1.39 36.20
C ARG A 404 -12.58 0.40 35.22
N TRP A 405 -12.34 0.84 33.98
CA TRP A 405 -11.69 0.08 32.91
C TRP A 405 -10.62 0.93 32.19
N PRO A 406 -9.44 1.10 32.79
CA PRO A 406 -8.34 1.86 32.18
C PRO A 406 -7.77 1.19 30.92
N HIS A 407 -7.90 -0.14 30.83
CA HIS A 407 -7.47 -0.95 29.68
C HIS A 407 -8.60 -1.90 29.27
N GLY A 408 -8.84 -2.07 27.96
CA GLY A 408 -9.79 -3.06 27.43
C GLY A 408 -11.23 -2.83 27.87
N ARG A 409 -11.87 -1.75 27.38
CA ARG A 409 -13.27 -1.46 27.75
C ARG A 409 -14.23 -2.53 27.23
N PRO A 410 -15.35 -2.78 27.95
CA PRO A 410 -16.42 -3.65 27.47
C PRO A 410 -16.86 -3.24 26.06
N ALA A 411 -17.02 -4.23 25.18
CA ALA A 411 -17.45 -4.02 23.82
C ALA A 411 -18.54 -5.02 23.43
N LEU A 412 -19.52 -4.55 22.67
CA LEU A 412 -20.63 -5.37 22.21
C LEU A 412 -20.38 -5.81 20.77
N GLY A 413 -20.08 -7.09 20.56
CA GLY A 413 -20.00 -7.68 19.22
C GLY A 413 -21.39 -7.72 18.57
N GLN A 414 -21.49 -7.24 17.35
CA GLN A 414 -22.73 -7.18 16.58
C GLN A 414 -22.47 -7.56 15.12
N HIS A 415 -23.32 -8.41 14.57
CA HIS A 415 -23.34 -8.75 13.15
C HIS A 415 -24.58 -8.12 12.52
N VAL A 416 -24.39 -7.12 11.68
CA VAL A 416 -25.50 -6.39 11.06
C VAL A 416 -25.51 -6.67 9.57
N LYS A 417 -26.60 -7.28 9.07
CA LYS A 417 -26.82 -7.45 7.64
C LYS A 417 -27.31 -6.12 7.04
N THR A 418 -26.40 -5.29 6.55
CA THR A 418 -26.72 -3.94 6.05
C THR A 418 -27.49 -3.96 4.72
N THR A 419 -27.70 -5.14 4.16
CA THR A 419 -28.51 -5.40 2.95
C THR A 419 -29.98 -5.70 3.26
N THR A 420 -30.31 -6.03 4.52
CA THR A 420 -31.72 -6.12 4.94
C THR A 420 -32.24 -4.75 5.33
N VAL A 421 -33.55 -4.52 5.17
CA VAL A 421 -34.20 -3.26 5.56
C VAL A 421 -33.95 -2.93 7.03
N SER A 422 -34.09 -3.92 7.92
CA SER A 422 -33.88 -3.73 9.36
C SER A 422 -32.43 -3.42 9.74
N GLY A 423 -31.46 -4.09 9.11
CA GLY A 423 -30.04 -3.84 9.35
C GLY A 423 -29.60 -2.50 8.79
N TYR A 424 -30.05 -2.14 7.57
CA TYR A 424 -29.82 -0.84 6.98
C TYR A 424 -30.41 0.27 7.85
N LEU A 425 -31.69 0.17 8.26
CA LEU A 425 -32.36 1.17 9.08
C LEU A 425 -31.62 1.38 10.41
N ARG A 426 -31.18 0.30 11.07
CA ARG A 426 -30.42 0.38 12.32
C ARG A 426 -29.12 1.19 12.17
N VAL A 427 -28.36 0.96 11.11
CA VAL A 427 -27.12 1.72 10.85
C VAL A 427 -27.45 3.14 10.38
N TRP A 428 -28.47 3.29 9.53
CA TRP A 428 -28.91 4.57 9.00
C TRP A 428 -29.39 5.53 10.09
N LEU A 429 -30.12 5.05 11.10
CA LEU A 429 -30.56 5.88 12.24
C LEU A 429 -29.37 6.53 12.97
N LEU A 430 -28.22 5.87 13.05
CA LEU A 430 -27.00 6.47 13.63
C LEU A 430 -26.49 7.66 12.81
N THR A 431 -26.75 7.69 11.49
CA THR A 431 -26.35 8.82 10.64
C THR A 431 -27.14 10.09 10.95
N LEU A 432 -28.35 9.96 11.48
CA LEU A 432 -29.19 11.09 11.89
C LEU A 432 -28.62 11.84 13.11
N LEU A 433 -27.69 11.22 13.85
CA LEU A 433 -27.00 11.84 14.98
C LEU A 433 -25.86 12.79 14.54
N ARG A 434 -25.63 12.97 13.23
CA ARG A 434 -24.63 13.91 12.68
C ARG A 434 -24.70 15.32 13.29
N PRO A 435 -25.88 15.94 13.50
CA PRO A 435 -25.95 17.28 14.11
C PRO A 435 -25.47 17.32 15.57
N LEU A 436 -25.51 16.18 16.28
CA LEU A 436 -25.04 16.09 17.68
C LEU A 436 -23.51 15.96 17.78
N ARG A 437 -22.83 15.59 16.68
CA ARG A 437 -21.39 15.39 16.67
C ARG A 437 -20.60 16.56 17.28
N PRO A 438 -20.84 17.84 16.96
CA PRO A 438 -20.03 18.95 17.51
C PRO A 438 -20.14 19.10 19.04
N ILE A 439 -21.25 18.64 19.63
CA ILE A 439 -21.48 18.69 21.08
C ILE A 439 -21.17 17.35 21.76
N SER A 440 -20.73 16.33 21.01
CA SER A 440 -20.52 15.00 21.54
C SER A 440 -19.28 14.92 22.44
N TYR A 441 -19.26 13.92 23.33
CA TYR A 441 -18.12 13.70 24.22
C TYR A 441 -16.82 13.52 23.43
N ARG A 442 -16.86 12.65 22.42
CA ARG A 442 -15.70 12.35 21.58
C ARG A 442 -15.22 13.58 20.81
N ALA A 443 -16.12 14.40 20.26
CA ALA A 443 -15.72 15.60 19.55
C ALA A 443 -14.97 16.57 20.46
N ARG A 444 -15.44 16.77 21.69
CA ARG A 444 -14.77 17.67 22.65
C ARG A 444 -13.37 17.18 23.00
N GLU A 445 -13.20 15.88 23.23
CA GLU A 445 -11.90 15.30 23.52
C GLU A 445 -10.92 15.37 22.33
N GLU A 446 -11.39 15.02 21.13
CA GLU A 446 -10.59 15.07 19.90
C GLU A 446 -10.15 16.50 19.59
N HIS A 447 -11.07 17.46 19.67
CA HIS A 447 -10.75 18.86 19.43
C HIS A 447 -9.81 19.41 20.52
N ALA A 448 -9.98 19.04 21.78
CA ALA A 448 -9.02 19.42 22.83
C ALA A 448 -7.61 18.89 22.53
N ARG A 449 -7.48 17.68 21.99
CA ARG A 449 -6.18 17.13 21.54
C ARG A 449 -5.62 17.88 20.33
N ILE A 450 -6.47 18.17 19.34
CA ILE A 450 -6.09 18.96 18.16
C ILE A 450 -5.56 20.34 18.57
N GLU A 451 -6.26 21.07 19.46
CA GLU A 451 -5.80 22.38 19.92
C GLU A 451 -4.47 22.29 20.69
N ARG A 452 -4.28 21.27 21.55
CA ARG A 452 -2.99 21.04 22.22
C ARG A 452 -1.87 20.75 21.24
N TRP A 453 -2.14 19.95 20.21
CA TRP A 453 -1.20 19.65 19.15
C TRP A 453 -0.82 20.89 18.36
N LEU A 454 -1.80 21.67 17.88
CA LEU A 454 -1.56 22.90 17.13
C LEU A 454 -0.76 23.92 17.96
N ALA A 455 -1.09 24.08 19.23
CA ALA A 455 -0.34 24.96 20.14
C ALA A 455 1.11 24.50 20.32
N ALA A 456 1.36 23.18 20.39
CA ALA A 456 2.72 22.66 20.45
C ALA A 456 3.51 22.86 19.15
N VAL A 457 2.87 22.65 17.98
CA VAL A 457 3.48 22.95 16.68
C VAL A 457 3.84 24.44 16.59
N GLU A 458 2.93 25.31 17.02
CA GLU A 458 3.13 26.76 17.03
C GLU A 458 4.29 27.18 17.94
N ARG A 459 4.34 26.67 19.18
CA ARG A 459 5.45 26.93 20.10
C ARG A 459 6.77 26.45 19.55
N CYS A 460 6.85 25.23 19.04
CA CYS A 460 8.07 24.72 18.42
C CYS A 460 8.47 25.53 17.19
N GLY A 461 7.52 26.05 16.42
CA GLY A 461 7.79 26.88 15.24
C GLY A 461 8.42 28.23 15.57
N VAL A 462 8.27 28.74 16.79
CA VAL A 462 8.99 29.94 17.26
C VAL A 462 10.47 29.64 17.48
N TRP A 463 10.81 28.42 17.86
CA TRP A 463 12.18 27.99 18.13
C TRP A 463 12.90 27.45 16.91
N ASP A 464 12.27 26.50 16.22
CA ASP A 464 12.85 25.79 15.08
C ASP A 464 11.73 25.22 14.17
N THR A 465 11.79 25.56 12.89
CA THR A 465 10.76 25.15 11.91
C THR A 465 10.80 23.64 11.65
N GLU A 466 11.98 23.02 11.68
CA GLU A 466 12.11 21.59 11.43
C GLU A 466 11.56 20.76 12.60
N LEU A 467 11.81 21.18 13.83
CA LEU A 467 11.18 20.61 15.02
C LEU A 467 9.66 20.74 14.95
N ALA A 468 9.14 21.90 14.55
CA ALA A 468 7.70 22.08 14.35
C ALA A 468 7.13 21.11 13.31
N CYS A 469 7.87 20.84 12.23
CA CYS A 469 7.49 19.83 11.24
C CYS A 469 7.44 18.42 11.83
N GLU A 470 8.40 18.03 12.69
CA GLU A 470 8.34 16.73 13.38
C GLU A 470 7.16 16.63 14.35
N ILE A 471 6.87 17.68 15.12
CA ILE A 471 5.67 17.74 15.97
C ILE A 471 4.39 17.68 15.12
N ALA A 472 4.37 18.33 13.96
CA ALA A 472 3.23 18.24 13.03
C ALA A 472 3.05 16.80 12.51
N ARG A 473 4.14 16.07 12.24
CA ARG A 473 4.11 14.66 11.84
C ARG A 473 3.66 13.72 12.96
N ALA A 474 3.75 14.12 14.23
CA ALA A 474 3.28 13.30 15.35
C ALA A 474 1.78 12.93 15.25
N ALA A 475 0.97 13.74 14.57
CA ALA A 475 -0.44 13.42 14.31
C ALA A 475 -0.66 12.10 13.55
N GLN A 476 0.37 11.55 12.88
CA GLN A 476 0.36 10.21 12.26
C GLN A 476 0.14 9.06 13.25
N LEU A 477 0.44 9.31 14.53
CA LEU A 477 0.20 8.36 15.60
C LEU A 477 -1.29 8.25 15.91
N VAL A 478 -2.09 9.30 15.71
CA VAL A 478 -3.50 9.32 16.13
C VAL A 478 -4.41 8.58 15.14
N LYS A 479 -4.41 7.25 15.21
CA LYS A 479 -5.19 6.36 14.32
C LYS A 479 -5.72 5.12 15.02
N GLY A 480 -6.54 4.37 14.29
CA GLY A 480 -7.22 3.17 14.79
C GLY A 480 -8.51 3.49 15.55
N TYR A 481 -9.11 2.44 16.11
CA TYR A 481 -10.34 2.45 16.90
C TYR A 481 -10.12 1.67 18.22
N GLY A 482 -11.05 1.80 19.17
CA GLY A 482 -10.98 1.15 20.49
C GLY A 482 -9.60 1.19 21.17
N ASP A 483 -9.09 0.03 21.58
CA ASP A 483 -7.81 -0.11 22.29
C ASP A 483 -6.61 0.37 21.47
N VAL A 484 -6.61 0.15 20.15
CA VAL A 484 -5.53 0.61 19.27
C VAL A 484 -5.46 2.13 19.30
N ARG A 485 -6.61 2.82 19.21
CA ARG A 485 -6.66 4.28 19.28
C ARG A 485 -6.15 4.79 20.62
N ARG A 486 -6.60 4.20 21.73
CA ARG A 486 -6.14 4.58 23.08
C ARG A 486 -4.63 4.46 23.24
N ARG A 487 -4.08 3.32 22.86
CA ARG A 487 -2.64 3.04 22.93
C ARG A 487 -1.86 4.07 22.12
N MET A 488 -2.26 4.30 20.89
CA MET A 488 -1.59 5.21 19.98
C MET A 488 -1.72 6.69 20.39
N VAL A 489 -2.87 7.09 20.94
CA VAL A 489 -3.07 8.42 21.54
C VAL A 489 -2.17 8.59 22.78
N GLY A 490 -2.01 7.54 23.60
CA GLY A 490 -1.07 7.55 24.71
C GLY A 490 0.38 7.79 24.27
N HIS A 491 0.82 7.16 23.17
CA HIS A 491 2.13 7.44 22.56
C HIS A 491 2.23 8.86 22.00
N PHE A 492 1.17 9.35 21.36
CA PHE A 492 1.10 10.73 20.88
C PHE A 492 1.27 11.74 22.02
N ASP A 493 0.48 11.61 23.10
CA ASP A 493 0.54 12.52 24.24
C ASP A 493 1.92 12.47 24.91
N ARG A 494 2.52 11.27 25.05
CA ARG A 494 3.89 11.09 25.59
C ARG A 494 4.96 11.73 24.70
N LEU A 495 4.91 11.53 23.38
CA LEU A 495 5.84 12.18 22.45
C LEU A 495 5.73 13.70 22.58
N LEU A 496 4.51 14.23 22.55
CA LEU A 496 4.26 15.67 22.59
C LEU A 496 4.82 16.28 23.88
N GLU A 497 4.54 15.66 25.03
CA GLU A 497 5.03 16.11 26.33
C GLU A 497 6.56 16.04 26.42
N THR A 498 7.16 14.89 26.08
CA THR A 498 8.59 14.69 26.21
C THR A 498 9.37 15.62 25.29
N VAL A 499 9.02 15.70 24.00
CA VAL A 499 9.76 16.51 23.03
C VAL A 499 9.61 18.00 23.36
N THR A 500 8.41 18.47 23.74
CA THR A 500 8.22 19.88 24.10
C THR A 500 9.07 20.25 25.31
N ARG A 501 9.11 19.41 26.36
CA ARG A 501 9.95 19.66 27.55
C ARG A 501 11.45 19.69 27.23
N VAL A 502 11.92 18.78 26.36
CA VAL A 502 13.34 18.77 25.93
C VAL A 502 13.65 20.02 25.11
N ALA A 503 12.75 20.41 24.19
CA ALA A 503 12.92 21.62 23.39
C ALA A 503 12.95 22.90 24.26
N GLU A 504 12.10 23.01 25.28
CA GLU A 504 12.09 24.13 26.23
C GLU A 504 13.44 24.28 26.96
N ARG A 505 14.04 23.16 27.39
CA ARG A 505 15.37 23.17 28.03
C ARG A 505 16.46 23.65 27.08
N HIS A 506 16.45 23.17 25.84
CA HIS A 506 17.42 23.58 24.82
C HIS A 506 17.27 25.06 24.49
N ALA A 507 16.04 25.56 24.36
CA ALA A 507 15.77 26.98 24.15
C ALA A 507 16.28 27.84 25.31
N ALA A 508 16.10 27.40 26.56
CA ALA A 508 16.59 28.12 27.74
C ALA A 508 18.12 28.15 27.85
N ASN A 509 18.79 27.08 27.42
CA ASN A 509 20.25 26.93 27.51
C ASN A 509 21.00 27.45 26.26
N GLY A 510 20.30 28.01 25.27
CA GLY A 510 20.89 28.44 23.99
C GLY A 510 21.44 27.29 23.13
N GLY A 511 21.01 26.06 23.39
CA GLY A 511 21.45 24.87 22.65
C GLY A 511 20.68 24.69 21.33
N GLY A 512 21.29 23.96 20.38
CA GLY A 512 20.62 23.62 19.12
C GLY A 512 19.46 22.62 19.27
N PHE A 513 18.55 22.60 18.29
CA PHE A 513 17.35 21.74 18.28
C PHE A 513 17.53 20.38 17.59
N GLU A 514 18.78 19.96 17.30
CA GLU A 514 19.12 18.63 16.74
C GLU A 514 18.57 17.47 17.59
N ALA A 515 18.86 17.49 18.90
CA ALA A 515 18.46 16.43 19.82
C ALA A 515 16.93 16.27 19.95
N PRO A 516 16.13 17.33 20.18
CA PRO A 516 14.67 17.18 20.20
C PRO A 516 14.09 16.77 18.83
N ARG A 517 14.67 17.20 17.70
CA ARG A 517 14.28 16.74 16.36
C ARG A 517 14.49 15.23 16.21
N LEU A 518 15.67 14.73 16.55
CA LEU A 518 16.01 13.31 16.48
C LEU A 518 15.15 12.48 17.43
N LEU A 519 14.87 13.00 18.63
CA LEU A 519 13.98 12.35 19.59
C LEU A 519 12.57 12.18 19.02
N ALA A 520 12.00 13.24 18.44
CA ALA A 520 10.67 13.23 17.85
C ALA A 520 10.59 12.23 16.68
N SER A 521 11.55 12.30 15.75
CA SER A 521 11.56 11.43 14.57
C SER A 521 11.77 9.97 14.95
N ARG A 522 12.73 9.66 15.83
CA ARG A 522 13.04 8.30 16.27
C ARG A 522 11.89 7.68 17.09
N TYR A 523 11.32 8.43 18.03
CA TYR A 523 10.17 7.94 18.80
C TYR A 523 9.01 7.61 17.87
N ARG A 524 8.68 8.53 16.95
CA ARG A 524 7.61 8.32 15.96
C ARG A 524 7.89 7.06 15.13
N SER A 525 9.10 6.91 14.58
CA SER A 525 9.47 5.74 13.79
C SER A 525 9.33 4.43 14.57
N LEU A 526 9.79 4.38 15.83
CA LEU A 526 9.65 3.20 16.69
C LEU A 526 8.17 2.85 16.95
N VAL A 527 7.30 3.81 17.20
CA VAL A 527 5.86 3.52 17.40
C VAL A 527 5.20 3.08 16.08
N LEU A 528 5.60 3.65 14.95
CA LEU A 528 5.08 3.30 13.62
C LEU A 528 5.54 1.90 13.14
N GLN A 529 6.63 1.35 13.67
CA GLN A 529 7.10 0.00 13.37
C GLN A 529 6.19 -1.10 13.96
N GLY A 530 5.45 -0.80 15.03
CA GLY A 530 4.45 -1.69 15.62
C GLY A 530 4.65 -1.96 17.11
N PRO A 531 3.88 -2.89 17.69
CA PRO A 531 3.83 -3.11 19.14
C PRO A 531 5.17 -3.52 19.76
N ASP A 532 6.00 -4.26 19.03
CA ASP A 532 7.26 -4.80 19.56
C ASP A 532 8.30 -3.70 19.87
N SER A 533 8.25 -2.58 19.14
CA SER A 533 9.15 -1.43 19.28
C SER A 533 8.58 -0.30 20.15
N GLU A 534 7.33 -0.41 20.61
CA GLU A 534 6.68 0.59 21.48
C GLU A 534 7.37 0.71 22.85
N ALA A 535 7.90 -0.39 23.38
CA ALA A 535 8.67 -0.40 24.63
C ALA A 535 9.99 0.37 24.50
N GLU A 536 10.68 0.23 23.36
CA GLU A 536 11.89 0.99 23.04
C GLU A 536 11.60 2.48 22.90
N ALA A 537 10.48 2.84 22.26
CA ALA A 537 10.04 4.24 22.19
C ALA A 537 9.82 4.83 23.59
N ALA A 538 9.14 4.08 24.48
CA ALA A 538 8.91 4.50 25.85
C ALA A 538 10.23 4.68 26.64
N ALA A 539 11.19 3.78 26.47
CA ALA A 539 12.52 3.89 27.08
C ALA A 539 13.27 5.13 26.57
N LEU A 540 13.27 5.37 25.26
CA LEU A 540 13.89 6.53 24.63
C LEU A 540 13.34 7.85 25.20
N ALA A 541 12.02 7.95 25.38
CA ALA A 541 11.40 9.14 25.97
C ALA A 541 11.77 9.32 27.45
N ALA A 542 11.91 8.23 28.21
CA ALA A 542 12.32 8.28 29.61
C ALA A 542 13.80 8.72 29.75
N ASP A 543 14.69 8.21 28.88
CA ASP A 543 16.11 8.57 28.86
C ASP A 543 16.30 10.05 28.54
N ALA A 544 15.58 10.56 27.54
CA ALA A 544 15.63 11.98 27.17
C ALA A 544 15.23 12.93 28.31
N LEU A 545 14.36 12.49 29.23
CA LEU A 545 13.98 13.30 30.40
C LEU A 545 15.00 13.22 31.54
N ARG A 546 15.81 12.14 31.59
CA ARG A 546 16.80 11.86 32.66
C ARG A 546 18.13 12.57 32.47
N HIS A 547 18.57 12.79 31.23
CA HIS A 547 19.76 13.59 30.97
C HIS A 547 19.47 15.05 31.37
N ARG A 548 20.05 15.45 32.51
CA ARG A 548 20.00 16.80 33.10
C ARG A 548 21.08 17.68 32.50
#